data_AF-A0A0B8PPN1-F1
#
_entry.id   AF-A0A0B8PPN1-F1
#
_cell.length_a   1.000
_cell.length_b   1.000
_cell.length_c   1.000
_cell.angle_alpha   90.00
_cell.angle_beta   90.00
_cell.angle_gamma   90.00
#
_symmetry.space_group_name_H-M   'P 1'
#
loop_
_entity.id
_entity.type
_entity.pdbx_description
1 polymer ?
#
loop_
_entity_poly.entity_id
_entity_poly.type
_entity_poly.pdbx_seq_one_letter_code
_entity_poly.pdbx_strand_id
1 'polypeptide(L)'
;MQTTLNPVTNDSKLIRSQVFNVTTITFFGQFASYSIMSIFILFLTLPMAKDGLGMTEEQAYEFMGVTQAIGYMMPIIGGFIIDKYLGIRRGITLGICLLAVAYLLVYIGSSHVHDFGTQPLSWPTRLSLR
;
A
#
# COMPACT_ATOMS: atom_id res chain seq x y z
N MET A 1 25.13 7.69 -51.65
CA MET A 1 23.68 7.67 -51.40
C MET A 1 23.26 6.21 -51.20
N GLN A 2 23.13 5.78 -49.94
CA GLN A 2 22.51 4.49 -49.59
C GLN A 2 21.53 4.77 -48.47
N THR A 3 20.27 4.97 -48.82
CA THR A 3 19.15 4.86 -47.89
C THR A 3 19.00 3.39 -47.55
N THR A 4 19.57 2.94 -46.44
CA THR A 4 19.33 1.60 -45.91
C THR A 4 17.86 1.51 -45.54
N LEU A 5 17.06 0.85 -46.38
CA LEU A 5 15.67 0.52 -46.12
C LEU A 5 15.61 -0.45 -44.94
N ASN A 6 15.46 0.10 -43.74
CA ASN A 6 15.12 -0.68 -42.56
C ASN A 6 13.70 -1.24 -42.77
N PRO A 7 13.45 -2.56 -42.62
CA PRO A 7 12.12 -3.09 -42.82
C PRO A 7 11.18 -2.53 -41.75
N VAL A 8 10.18 -1.75 -42.17
CA VAL A 8 9.14 -1.06 -41.36
C VAL A 8 8.32 -2.01 -40.46
N THR A 9 8.60 -3.31 -40.48
CA THR A 9 7.87 -4.34 -39.75
C THR A 9 8.40 -4.62 -38.34
N ASN A 10 9.67 -4.31 -38.04
CA ASN A 10 10.25 -4.66 -36.74
C ASN A 10 9.84 -3.68 -35.61
N ASP A 11 9.75 -2.39 -35.92
CA ASP A 11 9.40 -1.35 -34.94
C ASP A 11 7.95 -1.52 -34.41
N SER A 12 7.00 -1.92 -35.26
CA SER A 12 5.61 -2.15 -34.84
C SER A 12 5.46 -3.33 -33.86
N LYS A 13 6.27 -4.39 -34.03
CA LYS A 13 6.31 -5.52 -33.07
C LYS A 13 6.96 -5.12 -31.75
N LEU A 14 8.05 -4.35 -31.80
CA LEU A 14 8.73 -3.83 -30.60
C LEU A 14 7.80 -2.92 -29.78
N ILE A 15 7.12 -1.98 -30.44
CA ILE A 15 6.13 -1.10 -29.81
C ILE A 15 4.99 -1.92 -29.20
N ARG A 16 4.45 -2.91 -29.93
CA ARG A 16 3.37 -3.78 -29.41
C ARG A 16 3.77 -4.51 -28.13
N SER A 17 5.01 -5.04 -28.07
CA SER A 17 5.52 -5.73 -26.88
C SER A 17 5.81 -4.78 -25.74
N GLN A 18 6.32 -3.58 -26.03
CA GLN A 18 6.58 -2.55 -25.01
C GLN A 18 5.28 -2.02 -24.41
N VAL A 19 4.29 -1.72 -25.25
CA VAL A 19 2.95 -1.29 -24.81
C VAL A 19 2.30 -2.39 -23.99
N PHE A 20 2.43 -3.67 -24.39
CA PHE A 20 1.92 -4.79 -23.61
C PHE A 20 2.58 -4.89 -22.23
N ASN A 21 3.91 -4.77 -22.17
CA ASN A 21 4.65 -4.82 -20.91
C ASN A 21 4.24 -3.65 -19.98
N VAL A 22 4.19 -2.42 -20.50
CA VAL A 22 3.79 -1.23 -19.72
C VAL A 22 2.33 -1.35 -19.27
N THR A 23 1.43 -1.80 -20.15
CA THR A 23 0.02 -2.01 -19.81
C THR A 23 -0.13 -3.05 -18.71
N THR A 24 0.59 -4.16 -18.79
CA THR A 24 0.56 -5.23 -17.79
C THR A 24 1.06 -4.74 -16.44
N ILE A 25 2.20 -4.03 -16.41
CA ILE A 25 2.75 -3.46 -15.17
C ILE A 25 1.76 -2.47 -14.53
N THR A 26 1.16 -1.59 -15.34
CA THR A 26 0.19 -0.59 -14.86
C THR A 26 -1.09 -1.25 -14.35
N PHE A 27 -1.60 -2.26 -15.06
CA PHE A 27 -2.80 -2.99 -14.68
C PHE A 27 -2.64 -3.69 -13.32
N PHE A 28 -1.56 -4.46 -13.15
CA PHE A 28 -1.30 -5.15 -11.88
C PHE A 28 -1.00 -4.18 -10.74
N GLY A 29 -0.30 -3.07 -11.02
CA GLY A 29 -0.06 -2.02 -10.03
C GLY A 29 -1.36 -1.40 -9.49
N GLN A 30 -2.30 -1.09 -10.38
CA GLN A 30 -3.61 -0.54 -9.97
C GLN A 30 -4.47 -1.59 -9.27
N PHE A 31 -4.48 -2.83 -9.77
CA PHE A 31 -5.19 -3.93 -9.13
C PHE A 31 -4.75 -4.12 -7.66
N ALA A 32 -3.44 -4.22 -7.42
CA ALA A 32 -2.89 -4.38 -6.07
C ALA A 32 -3.23 -3.19 -5.16
N SER A 33 -3.14 -1.96 -5.68
CA SER A 33 -3.43 -0.74 -4.93
C SER A 33 -4.88 -0.69 -4.45
N TYR A 34 -5.84 -1.04 -5.32
CA TYR A 34 -7.25 -1.07 -4.93
C TYR A 34 -7.59 -2.23 -3.99
N SER A 35 -6.95 -3.40 -4.14
CA SER A 35 -7.10 -4.52 -3.20
C SER A 35 -6.64 -4.14 -1.79
N ILE A 36 -5.49 -3.48 -1.66
CA ILE A 36 -4.98 -3.02 -0.35
C ILE A 36 -5.95 -2.04 0.28
N MET A 37 -6.47 -1.06 -0.47
CA MET A 37 -7.45 -0.09 0.06
C MET A 37 -8.70 -0.79 0.61
N SER A 38 -9.21 -1.79 -0.11
CA SER A 38 -10.39 -2.56 0.31
C SER A 38 -10.15 -3.37 1.59
N ILE A 39 -9.00 -4.05 1.69
CA ILE A 39 -8.65 -4.83 2.88
C ILE A 39 -8.35 -3.90 4.06
N PHE A 40 -7.75 -2.74 3.81
CA PHE A 40 -7.37 -1.78 4.83
C PHE A 40 -8.60 -1.15 5.51
N ILE A 41 -9.59 -0.70 4.75
CA ILE A 41 -10.84 -0.17 5.34
C ILE A 41 -11.57 -1.24 6.16
N LEU A 42 -11.56 -2.49 5.68
CA LEU A 42 -12.15 -3.62 6.39
C LEU A 42 -11.42 -3.87 7.72
N PHE A 43 -10.09 -3.78 7.74
CA PHE A 43 -9.29 -3.89 8.97
C PHE A 43 -9.57 -2.77 9.98
N LEU A 44 -9.80 -1.53 9.51
CA LEU A 44 -10.14 -0.39 10.37
C LEU A 44 -11.54 -0.49 10.99
N THR A 45 -12.52 -0.98 10.22
CA THR A 45 -13.93 -1.08 10.65
C THR A 45 -14.29 -2.38 11.35
N LEU A 46 -13.45 -3.43 11.26
CA LEU A 46 -13.74 -4.69 11.96
C LEU A 46 -13.73 -4.50 13.48
N PRO A 47 -14.64 -5.18 14.22
CA PRO A 47 -14.67 -5.11 15.68
C PRO A 47 -13.37 -5.64 16.30
N MET A 48 -12.95 -5.05 17.43
CA MET A 48 -11.78 -5.47 18.23
C MET A 48 -11.74 -6.98 18.56
N ALA A 49 -12.89 -7.65 18.56
CA ALA A 49 -13.03 -9.09 18.80
C ALA A 49 -12.50 -9.99 17.66
N LYS A 50 -12.12 -9.42 16.51
CA LYS A 50 -11.53 -10.14 15.37
C LYS A 50 -10.21 -9.48 14.91
N ASP A 51 -9.42 -8.99 15.87
CA ASP A 51 -8.13 -8.32 15.62
C ASP A 51 -8.24 -7.05 14.74
N GLY A 52 -9.39 -6.37 14.72
CA GLY A 52 -9.60 -5.08 14.03
C GLY A 52 -9.49 -3.88 14.96
N LEU A 53 -9.30 -2.67 14.40
CA LEU A 53 -9.15 -1.43 15.20
C LEU A 53 -10.47 -0.88 15.77
N GLY A 54 -11.63 -1.47 15.43
CA GLY A 54 -12.94 -1.13 16.01
C GLY A 54 -13.35 0.34 15.87
N MET A 55 -12.84 1.06 14.87
CA MET A 55 -13.13 2.48 14.66
C MET A 55 -14.53 2.67 14.08
N THR A 56 -15.18 3.80 14.38
CA THR A 56 -16.45 4.16 13.72
C THR A 56 -16.19 4.40 12.23
N GLU A 57 -17.20 4.15 11.38
CA GLU A 57 -17.05 4.29 9.91
C GLU A 57 -16.52 5.67 9.52
N GLU A 58 -17.02 6.73 10.16
CA GLU A 58 -16.59 8.11 9.95
C GLU A 58 -15.08 8.32 10.18
N GLN A 59 -14.57 7.84 11.32
CA GLN A 59 -13.14 7.96 11.66
C GLN A 59 -12.25 7.15 10.71
N ALA A 60 -12.73 6.00 10.24
CA ALA A 60 -11.99 5.16 9.30
C ALA A 60 -11.84 5.84 7.93
N TYR A 61 -12.89 6.51 7.44
CA TYR A 61 -12.82 7.27 6.19
C TYR A 61 -11.93 8.51 6.29
N GLU A 62 -11.95 9.23 7.41
CA GLU A 62 -11.04 10.36 7.66
C GLU A 62 -9.57 9.89 7.63
N PHE A 63 -9.25 8.81 8.32
CA PHE A 63 -7.90 8.25 8.34
C PHE A 63 -7.43 7.80 6.96
N MET A 64 -8.33 7.17 6.18
CA MET A 64 -8.05 6.75 4.82
C MET A 64 -7.77 7.97 3.91
N GLY A 65 -8.55 9.04 4.04
CA GLY A 65 -8.35 10.29 3.28
C GLY A 65 -6.98 10.91 3.56
N VAL A 66 -6.59 11.01 4.83
CA VAL A 66 -5.27 11.55 5.23
C VAL A 66 -4.13 10.65 4.72
N THR A 67 -4.28 9.34 4.84
CA THR A 67 -3.26 8.37 4.36
C THR A 67 -3.02 8.50 2.86
N GLN A 68 -4.09 8.64 2.07
CA GLN A 68 -3.99 8.81 0.62
C GLN A 68 -3.41 10.17 0.21
N ALA A 69 -3.78 11.24 0.92
CA ALA A 69 -3.21 12.57 0.69
C ALA A 69 -1.69 12.59 0.92
N ILE A 70 -1.23 11.97 2.01
CA ILE A 70 0.20 11.82 2.30
C ILE A 70 0.87 10.94 1.25
N GLY A 71 0.22 9.85 0.82
CA GLY A 71 0.71 8.96 -0.22
C GLY A 71 1.01 9.66 -1.55
N TYR A 72 0.18 10.62 -1.96
CA TYR A 72 0.44 11.44 -3.16
C TYR A 72 1.45 12.58 -2.94
N MET A 73 1.61 13.05 -1.71
CA MET A 73 2.58 14.08 -1.35
C MET A 73 4.01 13.53 -1.21
N MET A 74 4.14 12.28 -0.75
CA MET A 74 5.42 11.62 -0.45
C MET A 74 6.41 11.60 -1.64
N PRO A 75 6.01 11.31 -2.90
CA PRO A 75 6.94 11.29 -4.03
C PRO A 75 7.47 12.68 -4.40
N ILE A 76 6.65 13.72 -4.21
CA ILE A 76 7.04 15.11 -4.50
C ILE A 76 8.16 15.53 -3.57
N ILE A 77 7.97 15.29 -2.27
CA ILE A 77 8.96 15.60 -1.24
C ILE A 77 10.21 14.73 -1.40
N GLY A 78 10.02 13.43 -1.65
CA GLY A 78 11.12 12.48 -1.85
C GLY A 78 12.01 12.83 -3.04
N GLY A 79 11.42 13.18 -4.19
CA GLY A 79 12.16 13.58 -5.39
C GLY A 79 12.99 14.84 -5.14
N PHE A 80 12.40 15.88 -4.56
CA PHE A 80 13.11 17.12 -4.24
C PHE A 80 14.32 16.92 -3.32
N ILE A 81 14.18 16.05 -2.32
CA ILE A 81 15.27 15.73 -1.38
C ILE A 81 16.42 14.98 -2.09
N ILE A 82 16.10 14.05 -2.98
CA ILE A 82 17.09 13.26 -3.72
C ILE A 82 17.87 14.15 -4.70
N ASP A 83 17.17 15.02 -5.42
CA ASP A 83 17.75 15.88 -6.44
C ASP A 83 18.68 16.94 -5.85
N LYS A 84 18.35 17.49 -4.68
CA LYS A 84 19.10 18.61 -4.09
C LYS A 84 20.18 18.21 -3.09
N TYR A 85 19.98 17.14 -2.31
CA TYR A 85 20.82 16.90 -1.11
C TYR A 85 21.56 15.56 -1.10
N LEU A 86 20.96 14.48 -1.61
CA LEU A 86 21.43 13.13 -1.30
C LEU A 86 22.02 12.38 -2.49
N GLY A 87 21.57 12.69 -3.71
CA GLY A 87 21.85 11.88 -4.89
C GLY A 87 21.17 10.50 -4.82
N ILE A 88 21.00 9.88 -5.99
CA ILE A 88 20.20 8.66 -6.18
C ILE A 88 20.63 7.52 -5.23
N ARG A 89 21.94 7.27 -5.09
CA ARG A 89 22.44 6.13 -4.32
C ARG A 89 22.10 6.22 -2.82
N ARG A 90 22.26 7.38 -2.20
CA ARG A 90 21.97 7.57 -0.76
C ARG A 90 20.46 7.74 -0.52
N GLY A 91 19.74 8.32 -1.47
CA GLY A 91 18.28 8.45 -1.44
C GLY A 91 17.58 7.10 -1.31
N ILE A 92 18.00 6.11 -2.11
CA ILE A 92 17.43 4.76 -2.05
C ILE A 92 17.67 4.11 -0.69
N THR A 93 18.88 4.22 -0.14
CA THR A 93 19.20 3.64 1.18
C THR A 93 18.38 4.26 2.31
N LEU A 94 18.20 5.58 2.31
CA LEU A 94 17.36 6.25 3.29
C LEU A 94 15.88 5.86 3.16
N GLY A 95 15.36 5.72 1.94
CA GLY A 95 13.98 5.27 1.71
C GLY A 95 13.73 3.87 2.27
N ILE A 96 14.65 2.93 2.01
CA ILE A 96 14.54 1.56 2.54
C ILE A 96 14.67 1.55 4.08
N CYS A 97 15.55 2.37 4.65
CA CYS A 97 15.69 2.49 6.10
C CYS A 97 14.41 3.04 6.76
N LEU A 98 13.81 4.08 6.17
CA LEU A 98 12.53 4.63 6.62
C LEU A 98 11.41 3.58 6.54
N LEU A 99 11.38 2.80 5.46
CA LEU A 99 10.41 1.72 5.28
C LEU A 99 10.55 0.64 6.37
N ALA A 100 11.78 0.23 6.68
CA ALA A 100 12.06 -0.74 7.74
C ALA A 100 11.58 -0.24 9.12
N VAL A 101 11.82 1.04 9.43
CA VAL A 101 11.33 1.67 10.66
C VAL A 101 9.80 1.67 10.71
N ALA A 102 9.14 2.05 9.61
CA ALA A 102 7.68 2.06 9.54
C ALA A 102 7.08 0.66 9.81
N TYR A 103 7.61 -0.40 9.19
CA TYR A 103 7.15 -1.76 9.45
C TYR A 103 7.39 -2.21 10.89
N LEU A 104 8.49 -1.78 11.52
CA LEU A 104 8.77 -2.06 12.92
C LEU A 104 7.72 -1.40 13.84
N LEU A 105 7.36 -0.14 13.58
CA LEU A 105 6.29 0.54 14.32
C LEU A 105 4.94 -0.16 14.16
N VAL A 106 4.59 -0.59 12.95
CA VAL A 106 3.35 -1.34 12.70
C VAL A 106 3.34 -2.66 13.46
N TYR A 107 4.46 -3.39 13.46
CA TYR A 107 4.59 -4.63 14.21
C TYR A 107 4.42 -4.44 15.72
N ILE A 108 5.05 -3.40 16.30
CA ILE A 108 4.86 -3.05 17.71
C ILE A 108 3.38 -2.70 17.99
N GLY A 109 2.76 -1.86 17.16
CA GLY A 109 1.35 -1.50 17.31
C GLY A 109 0.43 -2.74 17.25
N SER A 110 0.69 -3.66 16.33
CA SER A 110 -0.05 -4.92 16.23
C SER A 110 0.13 -5.82 17.45
N SER A 111 1.32 -5.86 18.05
CA SER A 111 1.54 -6.64 19.27
C SER A 111 0.68 -6.15 20.45
N HIS A 112 0.49 -4.83 20.56
CA HIS A 112 -0.40 -4.27 21.58
C HIS A 112 -1.87 -4.63 21.36
N VAL A 113 -2.35 -4.70 20.11
CA VAL A 113 -3.73 -5.11 19.80
C VAL A 113 -4.00 -6.58 20.16
N HIS A 114 -3.01 -7.46 19.99
CA HIS A 114 -3.13 -8.88 20.35
C HIS A 114 -3.40 -9.06 21.86
N ASP A 115 -2.80 -8.23 22.71
CA ASP A 115 -3.01 -8.27 24.17
C ASP A 115 -4.44 -7.84 24.56
N PHE A 116 -5.10 -6.99 23.78
CA PHE A 116 -6.49 -6.58 24.01
C PHE A 116 -7.53 -7.58 23.48
N GLY A 117 -7.20 -8.36 22.44
CA GLY A 117 -8.06 -9.39 21.85
C GLY A 117 -8.10 -10.72 22.63
N THR A 118 -7.11 -10.98 23.49
CA THR A 118 -7.04 -12.20 24.30
C THR A 118 -7.86 -12.15 25.59
N GLN A 119 -8.63 -11.09 25.84
CA GLN A 119 -9.65 -11.16 26.89
C GLN A 119 -10.75 -12.12 26.43
N PRO A 120 -10.91 -13.31 27.05
CA PRO A 120 -12.01 -14.18 26.69
C PRO A 120 -13.29 -13.40 27.00
N LEU A 121 -14.05 -13.09 25.95
CA LEU A 121 -15.38 -12.54 26.08
C LEU A 121 -16.19 -13.56 26.89
N SER A 122 -16.33 -13.33 28.19
CA SER A 122 -17.20 -14.11 29.08
C SER A 122 -18.65 -13.75 28.75
N TRP A 123 -19.14 -14.22 27.61
CA TRP A 123 -20.57 -14.29 27.39
C TRP A 123 -21.15 -15.10 28.55
N PRO A 124 -22.11 -14.60 29.34
CA PRO A 124 -22.89 -15.50 30.16
C PRO A 124 -23.67 -16.37 29.19
N THR A 125 -23.36 -17.66 29.19
CA THR A 125 -24.19 -18.74 28.64
C THR A 125 -25.58 -18.62 29.25
N ARG A 126 -26.45 -17.82 28.64
CA ARG A 126 -27.88 -17.78 28.96
C ARG A 126 -28.71 -18.09 27.73
N LEU A 127 -28.38 -19.19 27.08
CA LEU A 127 -29.40 -20.09 26.54
C LEU A 127 -29.51 -21.28 27.49
N SER A 128 -30.14 -21.04 28.64
CA SER A 128 -30.79 -22.12 29.40
C SER A 128 -32.16 -22.34 28.78
N LEU A 129 -32.35 -23.53 28.22
CA LEU A 129 -33.64 -24.14 27.92
C LEU A 129 -34.75 -23.69 28.87
N ARG A 130 -35.72 -22.92 28.36
CA ARG A 130 -37.14 -22.94 28.72
C ARG A 130 -37.96 -22.34 27.59
#